data_AF-A0A397ZAE8-F1
#
_entry.id   AF-A0A397ZAE8-F1
#
_cell.length_a   1.000
_cell.length_b   1.000
_cell.length_c   1.000
_cell.angle_alpha   90.00
_cell.angle_beta   90.00
_cell.angle_gamma   90.00
#
_symmetry.space_group_name_H-M   'P 1'
#
loop_
_entity.id
_entity.type
_entity.pdbx_description
1 polymer ?
#
loop_
_entity_poly.entity_id
_entity_poly.type
_entity_poly.pdbx_seq_one_letter_code
_entity_poly.pdbx_strand_id
1 'polypeptide(L)'
;MAARSKSALLLFCVLSCVFMLLVTNVTKAEGGSHLPVCGNKEGCGGTWCKDEKRPGKGKCITWTCDLQEDCSKFVICEGGPRPFCMEGLCAC
;
A
#
# COMPACT_ATOMS: atom_id res chain seq x y z
N MET A 1 31.87 6.62 43.72
CA MET A 1 31.73 6.55 42.24
C MET A 1 30.40 5.88 41.89
N ALA A 2 29.28 6.60 41.91
CA ALA A 2 27.95 6.03 41.68
C ALA A 2 27.09 6.87 40.71
N ALA A 3 27.75 7.61 39.81
CA ALA A 3 27.09 8.55 38.91
C ALA A 3 27.09 8.11 37.43
N ARG A 4 27.84 7.06 37.06
CA ARG A 4 28.06 6.71 35.64
C ARG A 4 27.09 5.68 35.07
N SER A 5 26.45 4.81 35.88
CA SER A 5 25.56 3.77 35.34
C SER A 5 24.14 4.24 35.04
N LYS A 6 23.65 5.29 35.70
CA LYS A 6 22.32 5.86 35.43
C LYS A 6 22.23 6.55 34.07
N SER A 7 23.35 7.09 33.56
CA SER A 7 23.38 7.83 32.29
C SER A 7 23.27 6.90 31.07
N ALA A 8 23.85 5.70 31.13
CA ALA A 8 23.77 4.72 30.04
C ALA A 8 22.36 4.12 29.90
N LEU A 9 21.67 3.85 31.01
CA LEU A 9 20.29 3.34 31.02
C LEU A 9 19.31 4.34 30.39
N LEU A 10 19.49 5.64 30.64
CA LEU A 10 18.65 6.68 30.03
C LEU A 10 18.85 6.76 28.51
N LEU A 11 20.10 6.67 28.04
CA LEU A 11 20.40 6.66 26.60
C LEU A 11 19.76 5.46 25.88
N PHE A 12 19.81 4.27 26.47
CA PHE A 12 19.17 3.08 25.90
C PHE A 12 17.64 3.20 25.84
N CYS A 13 17.00 3.78 26.85
CA CYS A 13 15.56 4.03 26.83
C CYS A 13 15.19 5.04 25.74
N VAL A 14 15.93 6.14 25.60
CA VAL A 14 15.65 7.16 24.58
C VAL A 14 15.82 6.59 23.17
N LEU A 15 16.88 5.81 22.92
CA LEU A 15 17.11 5.16 21.62
C LEU A 15 16.00 4.14 21.28
N SER A 16 15.55 3.35 22.26
CA SER A 16 14.45 2.40 22.08
C SER A 16 13.12 3.10 21.76
N CYS A 17 12.83 4.24 22.42
CA CYS A 17 11.63 5.03 22.16
C CYS A 17 11.65 5.68 20.77
N VAL A 18 12.81 6.18 20.32
CA VAL A 18 12.97 6.75 18.98
C VAL A 18 12.74 5.68 17.91
N PHE A 19 13.23 4.45 18.11
CA PHE A 19 12.98 3.33 17.21
C PHE A 19 11.50 2.94 17.14
N MET A 20 10.81 2.86 18.27
CA MET A 20 9.37 2.58 18.30
C MET A 20 8.56 3.66 17.58
N LEU A 21 8.91 4.94 17.74
CA LEU A 21 8.29 6.04 17.01
C LEU A 21 8.58 6.00 15.51
N LEU A 22 9.78 5.62 15.08
CA LEU A 22 10.12 5.43 13.67
C LEU A 22 9.32 4.28 13.03
N VAL A 23 9.19 3.15 13.73
CA VAL A 23 8.42 1.99 13.25
C VAL A 23 6.91 2.32 13.17
N THR A 24 6.38 3.08 14.13
CA THR A 24 4.97 3.55 14.07
C THR A 24 4.73 4.62 13.02
N ASN A 25 5.70 5.48 12.71
CA ASN A 25 5.56 6.46 11.61
C ASN A 25 5.66 5.79 10.23
N VAL A 26 6.49 4.75 10.06
CA VAL A 26 6.54 3.95 8.82
C VAL A 26 5.22 3.20 8.61
N THR A 27 4.71 2.50 9.62
CA THR A 27 3.43 1.78 9.50
C THR A 27 2.23 2.72 9.35
N LYS A 28 2.27 3.93 9.92
CA LYS A 28 1.22 4.94 9.73
C LYS A 28 1.28 5.63 8.37
N ALA A 29 2.43 5.67 7.70
CA ALA A 29 2.54 6.14 6.32
C ALA A 29 1.92 5.16 5.30
N GLU A 30 1.81 3.87 5.66
CA GLU A 30 1.18 2.82 4.82
C GLU A 30 -0.32 2.61 5.13
N GLY A 31 -0.83 3.13 6.25
CA GLY A 31 -2.14 2.75 6.80
C GLY A 31 -3.36 3.52 6.31
N GLY A 32 -3.33 4.17 5.15
CA GLY A 32 -4.46 4.95 4.65
C GLY A 32 -4.59 5.03 3.13
N SER A 33 -3.89 4.17 2.40
CA SER A 33 -4.05 4.08 0.95
C SER A 33 -5.37 3.37 0.66
N HIS A 34 -6.46 4.14 0.52
CA HIS A 34 -7.66 3.63 -0.14
C HIS A 34 -7.21 3.12 -1.51
N LEU A 35 -7.21 1.79 -1.68
CA LEU A 35 -6.88 1.20 -2.97
C LEU A 35 -7.89 1.69 -4.00
N PRO A 36 -7.43 2.10 -5.19
CA PRO A 36 -8.34 2.59 -6.20
C PRO A 36 -9.31 1.47 -6.60
N VAL A 37 -10.59 1.83 -6.66
CA VAL A 37 -11.63 0.96 -7.21
C VAL A 37 -11.54 1.05 -8.73
N CYS A 38 -11.18 -0.07 -9.34
CA CYS A 38 -10.94 -0.21 -10.76
C CYS A 38 -11.88 -1.25 -11.35
N GLY A 39 -12.13 -1.19 -12.64
CA GLY A 39 -12.94 -2.18 -13.35
C GLY A 39 -12.35 -2.49 -14.71
N ASN A 40 -13.09 -3.23 -15.51
CA ASN A 40 -12.75 -3.47 -16.89
C ASN A 40 -13.44 -2.43 -17.79
N LYS A 41 -12.73 -1.94 -18.81
CA LYS A 41 -13.28 -1.02 -19.81
C LYS A 41 -12.78 -1.43 -21.18
N GLU A 42 -13.69 -1.62 -22.14
CA GLU A 42 -13.32 -1.95 -23.52
C GLU A 42 -12.33 -0.93 -24.11
N GLY A 43 -11.29 -1.44 -24.77
CA GLY A 43 -10.18 -0.63 -25.29
C GLY A 43 -9.12 -0.26 -24.25
N CYS A 44 -9.29 -0.67 -22.99
CA CYS A 44 -8.27 -0.56 -21.95
C CYS A 44 -7.44 -1.85 -21.93
N GLY A 45 -6.17 -1.79 -22.35
CA GLY A 45 -5.24 -2.95 -22.30
C GLY A 45 -4.77 -3.34 -20.89
N GLY A 46 -5.61 -3.07 -19.88
CA GLY A 46 -5.30 -3.20 -18.45
C GLY A 46 -6.53 -2.84 -17.63
N THR A 47 -6.34 -2.56 -16.34
CA THR A 47 -7.43 -2.22 -15.43
C THR A 47 -7.77 -0.73 -15.53
N TRP A 48 -9.05 -0.41 -15.69
CA TRP A 48 -9.53 0.98 -15.72
C TRP A 48 -9.83 1.46 -14.30
N CYS A 49 -9.05 2.42 -13.80
CA CYS A 49 -9.26 3.01 -12.50
C CYS A 49 -9.91 4.38 -12.62
N LYS A 50 -11.03 4.57 -11.93
CA LYS A 50 -11.73 5.86 -11.88
C LYS A 50 -10.90 6.85 -11.06
N ASP A 51 -10.88 8.11 -11.50
CA ASP A 51 -10.29 9.20 -10.73
C ASP A 51 -11.29 9.66 -9.68
N GLU A 52 -11.01 9.41 -8.40
CA GLU A 52 -11.88 9.80 -7.28
C GLU A 52 -12.15 11.31 -7.25
N LYS A 53 -11.24 12.14 -7.78
CA LYS A 53 -11.37 13.61 -7.77
C LYS A 53 -12.11 14.14 -8.99
N ARG A 54 -12.30 13.33 -10.05
CA ARG A 54 -12.85 13.77 -11.33
C ARG A 54 -13.87 12.76 -11.86
N PRO A 55 -15.17 12.93 -11.57
CA PRO A 55 -16.20 12.03 -12.07
C PRO A 55 -16.18 11.97 -13.60
N GLY A 56 -16.17 10.75 -14.16
CA GLY A 56 -16.10 10.50 -15.60
C GLY A 56 -14.69 10.47 -16.20
N LYS A 57 -13.66 10.80 -15.42
CA LYS A 57 -12.26 10.59 -15.81
C LYS A 57 -11.68 9.38 -15.09
N GLY A 58 -10.70 8.77 -15.74
CA GLY A 58 -9.97 7.64 -15.21
C GLY A 58 -8.75 7.37 -16.07
N LYS A 59 -7.98 6.37 -15.66
CA LYS A 59 -6.78 5.95 -16.37
C LYS A 59 -6.76 4.43 -16.49
N CYS A 60 -6.27 3.96 -17.63
CA CYS A 60 -5.84 2.59 -17.79
C CYS A 60 -4.51 2.41 -17.09
N ILE A 61 -4.44 1.48 -16.17
CA ILE A 61 -3.22 1.14 -15.47
C ILE A 61 -2.99 -0.34 -15.64
N THR A 62 -1.74 -0.68 -15.91
CA THR A 62 -1.29 -2.04 -16.04
C THR A 62 -0.32 -2.29 -14.91
N TRP A 63 -0.69 -3.17 -14.00
CA TRP A 63 0.20 -3.66 -12.95
C TRP A 63 0.64 -5.06 -13.30
N THR A 64 1.93 -5.33 -13.13
CA THR A 64 2.48 -6.68 -13.26
C THR A 64 2.24 -7.46 -11.97
N CYS A 65 2.12 -8.76 -12.08
CA CYS A 65 1.98 -9.67 -10.95
C CYS A 65 2.72 -10.97 -11.20
N ASP A 66 3.32 -11.50 -10.13
CA ASP A 66 3.92 -12.84 -10.14
C ASP A 66 2.99 -13.83 -9.45
N LEU A 67 2.23 -13.37 -8.44
CA LEU A 67 1.27 -14.16 -7.68
C LEU A 67 -0.12 -13.52 -7.71
N GLN A 68 -1.15 -14.35 -7.56
CA GLN A 68 -2.55 -13.87 -7.58
C GLN A 68 -2.86 -12.87 -6.45
N GLU A 69 -2.16 -12.98 -5.33
CA GLU A 69 -2.35 -12.13 -4.16
C GLU A 69 -1.78 -10.72 -4.33
N ASP A 70 -0.88 -10.53 -5.31
CA ASP A 70 -0.23 -9.24 -5.52
C ASP A 70 -1.22 -8.19 -6.01
N CYS A 71 -2.14 -8.58 -6.89
CA CYS A 71 -3.13 -7.66 -7.44
C CYS A 71 -4.08 -7.10 -6.36
N SER A 72 -4.34 -7.89 -5.31
CA SER A 72 -5.16 -7.43 -4.17
C SER A 72 -4.49 -6.33 -3.34
N LYS A 73 -3.17 -6.12 -3.51
CA LYS A 73 -2.41 -5.04 -2.86
C LYS A 73 -2.45 -3.74 -3.66
N PHE A 74 -2.90 -3.76 -4.92
CA PHE A 74 -2.85 -2.60 -5.82
C PHE A 74 -4.23 -2.06 -6.20
N VAL A 75 -5.23 -2.93 -6.33
CA VAL A 75 -6.56 -2.55 -6.83
C VAL A 75 -7.69 -3.25 -6.09
N ILE A 76 -8.88 -2.67 -6.17
CA ILE A 76 -10.14 -3.32 -5.81
C ILE A 76 -11.02 -3.36 -7.07
N CYS A 77 -11.54 -4.53 -7.43
CA CYS A 77 -12.43 -4.64 -8.59
C CYS A 77 -13.86 -4.14 -8.27
N GLU A 78 -14.41 -3.28 -9.12
CA GLU A 78 -15.75 -2.73 -8.98
C GLU A 78 -16.81 -3.79 -9.32
N GLY A 79 -17.57 -4.24 -8.33
CA GLY A 79 -18.74 -5.11 -8.53
C GLY A 79 -18.44 -6.50 -9.10
N GLY A 80 -17.17 -6.90 -9.15
CA GLY A 80 -16.69 -8.13 -9.78
C GLY A 80 -15.97 -9.08 -8.80
N PRO A 81 -15.40 -10.18 -9.33
CA PRO A 81 -14.54 -11.07 -8.55
C PRO A 81 -13.30 -10.33 -8.03
N ARG A 82 -12.59 -10.93 -7.07
CA ARG A 82 -11.32 -10.37 -6.59
C ARG A 82 -10.34 -10.17 -7.75
N PRO A 83 -9.49 -9.14 -7.68
CA PRO A 83 -8.45 -8.94 -8.70
C PRO A 83 -7.57 -10.18 -8.80
N PHE A 84 -7.21 -10.53 -10.02
CA PHE A 84 -6.46 -11.74 -10.31
C PHE A 84 -5.29 -11.47 -11.23
N CYS A 85 -4.30 -12.36 -11.18
CA CYS A 85 -3.15 -12.31 -12.05
C CYS A 85 -3.41 -13.17 -13.29
N MET A 86 -3.33 -12.57 -14.48
CA MET A 86 -3.48 -13.26 -15.75
C MET A 86 -2.35 -12.82 -16.68
N GLU A 87 -1.59 -13.79 -17.20
CA GLU A 87 -0.46 -13.53 -18.11
C GLU A 87 0.57 -12.54 -17.54
N GLY A 88 0.77 -12.55 -16.22
CA GLY A 88 1.69 -11.66 -15.52
C GLY A 88 1.16 -10.24 -15.33
N LEU A 89 -0.12 -9.99 -15.60
CA LEU A 89 -0.80 -8.70 -15.44
C LEU A 89 -2.02 -8.80 -14.53
N CYS A 90 -2.23 -7.77 -13.73
CA CYS A 90 -3.40 -7.66 -12.87
C CYS A 90 -4.65 -7.29 -13.67
N ALA A 91 -5.69 -8.11 -13.51
CA ALA A 91 -6.98 -7.93 -14.15
C ALA A 91 -8.12 -7.83 -13.14
N CYS A 92 -9.12 -7.07 -13.57
CA CYS A 92 -10.52 -7.09 -13.15
C CYS A 92 -11.32 -7.34 -14.44
#